data_AF-A0A941UK43-F1
#
_entry.id   AF-A0A941UK43-F1
#
_cell.length_a   1.000
_cell.length_b   1.000
_cell.length_c   1.000
_cell.angle_alpha   90.00
_cell.angle_beta   90.00
_cell.angle_gamma   90.00
#
_symmetry.space_group_name_H-M   'P 1'
#
loop_
_entity.id
_entity.type
_entity.pdbx_description
1 polymer ?
#
loop_
_entity_poly.entity_id
_entity_poly.type
_entity_poly.pdbx_seq_one_letter_code
_entity_poly.pdbx_strand_id
1 'polypeptide(L)'
;MRLASAAVACLALLLAFNARDAAAIVRCESADGKVSYSNGDCPPNTKLVRKIEPTPPVVVHDGARPPAKAGEAPRPPKVEPSRARQAEAPAQIDEELNAQLAEQRRDCEARARELQRLNDELTAAAPANRASAELSLRRAQDDYRALCPRQR
;
A
#
# COMPACT_ATOMS: atom_id res chain seq x y z
N MET A 1 31.69 45.26 29.53
CA MET A 1 31.39 43.85 29.91
C MET A 1 29.91 43.74 30.23
N ARG A 2 29.11 42.93 29.51
CA ARG A 2 27.74 42.43 29.82
C ARG A 2 26.81 42.20 28.61
N LEU A 3 27.26 42.42 27.37
CA LEU A 3 26.44 42.14 26.16
C LEU A 3 26.80 40.83 25.43
N ALA A 4 27.95 40.22 25.74
CA ALA A 4 28.39 38.98 25.10
C ALA A 4 27.75 37.70 25.67
N SER A 5 27.11 37.78 26.85
CA SER A 5 26.60 36.61 27.57
C SER A 5 25.18 36.19 27.15
N ALA A 6 24.42 37.07 26.48
CA ALA A 6 23.04 36.77 26.07
C ALA A 6 22.96 35.99 24.74
N ALA A 7 23.92 36.19 23.84
CA ALA A 7 23.91 35.53 22.52
C ALA A 7 24.27 34.04 22.58
N VAL A 8 25.06 33.61 23.58
CA VAL A 8 25.49 32.22 23.73
C VAL A 8 24.37 31.32 24.28
N ALA A 9 23.46 31.89 25.10
CA ALA A 9 22.36 31.13 25.68
C ALA A 9 21.28 30.72 24.66
N CYS A 10 21.03 31.55 23.63
CA CYS A 10 20.08 31.20 22.57
C CYS A 10 20.61 30.13 21.60
N LEU A 11 21.93 30.06 21.38
CA LEU A 11 22.51 29.07 20.48
C LEU A 11 22.53 27.65 21.09
N ALA A 12 22.64 27.55 22.42
CA ALA A 12 22.60 26.26 23.13
C ALA A 12 21.19 25.63 23.15
N LEU A 13 20.13 26.43 23.15
CA LEU A 13 18.74 25.94 23.13
C LEU A 13 18.28 25.43 21.75
N LEU A 14 18.91 25.87 20.66
CA LEU A 14 18.58 25.42 19.30
C LEU A 14 19.29 24.11 18.89
N LEU A 15 20.34 23.69 19.62
CA LEU A 15 21.06 22.45 19.34
C LEU A 15 20.45 21.21 20.03
N ALA A 16 19.50 21.38 20.96
CA ALA A 16 18.88 20.26 21.67
C ALA A 16 17.70 19.62 20.90
N PHE A 17 17.20 20.23 19.83
CA PHE A 17 16.03 19.72 19.09
C PHE A 17 16.34 18.81 17.89
N ASN A 18 17.63 18.52 17.64
CA ASN A 18 18.06 17.65 16.54
C ASN A 18 18.69 16.34 17.01
N ALA A 19 18.32 15.84 18.20
CA ALA A 19 18.46 14.42 18.49
C ALA A 19 17.32 13.67 17.79
N ARG A 20 17.39 13.57 16.45
CA ARG A 20 16.61 12.55 15.73
C ARG A 20 17.23 11.21 16.08
N ASP A 21 16.69 10.59 17.12
CA ASP A 21 16.98 9.21 17.48
C ASP A 21 16.80 8.33 16.25
N ALA A 22 17.84 7.58 15.95
CA ALA A 22 17.90 6.68 14.82
C ALA A 22 16.79 5.62 14.93
N ALA A 23 15.81 5.72 14.03
CA ALA A 23 15.02 4.62 13.46
C ALA A 23 14.32 3.64 14.41
N ALA A 24 13.89 4.01 15.62
CA ALA A 24 12.98 3.17 16.39
C ALA A 24 11.54 3.36 15.87
N ILE A 25 10.95 2.32 15.26
CA ILE A 25 9.52 2.34 14.89
C ILE A 25 8.72 2.18 16.19
N VAL A 26 7.77 3.08 16.40
CA VAL A 26 6.96 3.16 17.62
C VAL A 26 5.53 2.73 17.31
N ARG A 27 4.99 1.80 18.11
CA ARG A 27 3.57 1.44 18.06
C ARG A 27 2.76 2.36 18.98
N CYS A 28 1.82 3.10 18.40
CA CYS A 28 0.93 4.04 19.07
C CYS A 28 -0.52 3.53 19.02
N GLU A 29 -1.24 3.59 20.13
CA GLU A 29 -2.64 3.16 20.22
C GLU A 29 -3.55 4.34 20.59
N SER A 30 -4.60 4.58 19.80
CA SER A 30 -5.59 5.64 20.07
C SER A 30 -6.60 5.21 21.13
N ALA A 31 -7.33 6.17 21.70
CA ALA A 31 -8.45 5.90 22.62
C ALA A 31 -9.54 5.00 21.99
N ASP A 32 -9.68 5.04 20.66
CA ASP A 32 -10.60 4.20 19.89
C ASP A 32 -10.05 2.79 19.60
N GLY A 33 -8.89 2.43 20.14
CA GLY A 33 -8.24 1.13 19.91
C GLY A 33 -7.55 0.99 18.54
N LYS A 34 -7.37 2.08 17.79
CA LYS A 34 -6.65 2.03 16.50
C LYS A 34 -5.15 2.06 16.73
N VAL A 35 -4.44 1.13 16.10
CA VAL A 35 -2.98 1.04 16.16
C VAL A 35 -2.35 1.72 14.96
N SER A 36 -1.42 2.64 15.21
CA SER A 36 -0.61 3.32 14.20
C SER A 36 0.88 3.13 14.50
N TYR A 37 1.69 3.06 13.45
CA TYR A 37 3.15 2.97 13.58
C TYR A 37 3.76 4.30 13.16
N SER A 38 4.59 4.87 14.03
CA SER A 38 5.28 6.14 13.79
C SER A 38 6.78 5.89 13.79
N ASN A 39 7.51 6.63 12.97
CA ASN A 39 8.98 6.58 12.93
C ASN A 39 9.60 7.53 13.99
N GLY A 40 8.80 7.99 14.94
CA GLY A 40 9.15 8.92 16.00
C GLY A 40 8.09 8.92 17.09
N ASP A 41 7.85 10.07 17.73
CA ASP A 41 6.87 10.18 18.81
C ASP A 41 5.43 9.90 18.34
N CYS A 42 4.60 9.48 19.29
CA CYS A 42 3.19 9.21 19.06
C CYS A 42 2.40 10.52 18.89
N PRO A 43 1.50 10.63 17.90
CA PRO A 43 0.67 11.81 17.70
C PRO A 43 -0.25 12.08 18.92
N PRO A 44 -0.68 13.34 19.14
CA PRO A 44 -1.54 13.68 20.27
C PRO A 44 -2.81 12.80 20.25
N ASN A 45 -3.25 12.36 21.44
CA ASN A 45 -4.33 11.38 21.67
C ASN A 45 -3.99 9.91 21.39
N THR A 46 -2.71 9.55 21.28
CA THR A 46 -2.28 8.14 21.21
C THR A 46 -1.26 7.80 22.30
N LYS A 47 -1.34 6.58 22.83
CA LYS A 47 -0.45 6.07 23.87
C LYS A 47 0.69 5.28 23.23
N LEU A 48 1.91 5.54 23.67
CA LEU A 48 3.10 4.75 23.35
C LEU A 48 2.95 3.35 23.97
N VAL A 49 2.78 2.32 23.14
CA VAL A 49 2.60 0.95 23.63
C VAL A 49 3.93 0.21 23.72
N ARG A 50 4.80 0.33 22.70
CA ARG A 50 6.10 -0.36 22.68
C ARG A 50 7.04 0.27 21.64
N LYS A 51 8.33 0.40 21.99
CA LYS A 51 9.40 0.66 21.02
C LYS A 51 9.77 -0.66 20.32
N ILE A 52 9.73 -0.66 18.99
CA ILE A 52 10.18 -1.79 18.17
C ILE A 52 11.56 -1.42 17.65
N GLU A 53 12.58 -2.12 18.14
CA GLU A 53 13.92 -2.02 17.55
C GLU A 53 13.86 -2.65 16.15
N PRO A 54 14.19 -1.91 15.09
CA PRO A 54 14.31 -2.50 13.77
C PRO A 54 15.44 -3.53 13.81
N THR A 55 15.13 -4.76 13.44
CA THR A 55 16.16 -5.78 13.20
C THR A 55 17.06 -5.27 12.07
N PRO A 56 18.40 -5.41 12.16
CA PRO A 56 19.31 -4.92 11.13
C PRO A 56 18.93 -5.52 9.76
N PRO A 57 19.17 -4.78 8.66
CA PRO A 57 18.84 -5.27 7.32
C PRO A 57 19.55 -6.61 7.10
N VAL A 58 18.79 -7.61 6.65
CA VAL A 58 19.33 -8.91 6.27
C VAL A 58 20.20 -8.68 5.03
N VAL A 59 21.51 -8.55 5.26
CA VAL A 59 22.51 -8.59 4.19
C VAL A 59 22.58 -10.04 3.73
N VAL A 60 22.03 -10.31 2.55
CA VAL A 60 22.23 -11.58 1.86
C VAL A 60 23.69 -11.58 1.38
N HIS A 61 24.57 -12.21 2.15
CA HIS A 61 25.93 -12.47 1.71
C HIS A 61 25.91 -13.63 0.71
N ASP A 62 26.13 -13.31 -0.57
CA ASP A 62 26.46 -14.31 -1.58
C ASP A 62 27.77 -15.02 -1.20
N GLY A 63 27.64 -16.32 -0.87
CA GLY A 63 28.71 -17.31 -0.99
C GLY A 63 29.98 -17.11 -0.14
N ALA A 64 29.98 -17.60 1.10
CA ALA A 64 31.06 -18.43 1.67
C ALA A 64 30.72 -18.75 3.14
N ARG A 65 30.53 -20.03 3.46
CA ARG A 65 30.35 -20.51 4.84
C ARG A 65 31.71 -20.59 5.53
N PRO A 66 32.01 -19.81 6.59
CA PRO A 66 33.17 -20.08 7.42
C PRO A 66 32.88 -21.29 8.34
N PRO A 67 33.87 -22.14 8.66
CA PRO A 67 33.67 -23.27 9.56
C PRO A 67 33.45 -22.75 10.99
N ALA A 68 32.22 -22.90 11.50
CA ALA A 68 31.88 -22.56 12.87
C ALA A 68 32.57 -23.52 13.85
N LYS A 69 33.27 -22.95 14.84
CA LYS A 69 33.77 -23.68 16.02
C LYS A 69 32.60 -24.24 16.82
N ALA A 70 32.74 -25.50 17.23
CA ALA A 70 31.78 -26.21 18.06
C ALA A 70 31.62 -25.54 19.43
N GLY A 71 30.43 -25.01 19.68
CA GLY A 71 29.95 -24.57 20.99
C GLY A 71 28.46 -24.85 21.04
N GLU A 72 28.06 -25.71 21.97
CA GLU A 72 26.71 -26.21 22.22
C GLU A 72 25.67 -25.06 22.26
N ALA A 73 24.88 -24.90 21.19
CA ALA A 73 23.74 -23.99 21.17
C ALA A 73 22.46 -24.75 21.60
N PRO A 74 21.61 -24.17 22.46
CA PRO A 74 20.33 -24.77 22.82
C PRO A 74 19.49 -25.04 21.57
N ARG A 75 18.92 -26.24 21.48
CA ARG A 75 18.08 -26.64 20.34
C ARG A 75 16.93 -25.63 20.18
N PRO A 76 16.68 -25.09 18.97
CA PRO A 76 15.55 -24.20 18.76
C PRO A 76 14.25 -24.96 19.07
N PRO A 77 13.24 -24.29 19.66
CA PRO A 77 11.94 -24.90 19.88
C PRO A 77 11.38 -25.39 18.54
N LYS A 78 10.89 -26.63 18.53
CA LYS A 78 10.18 -27.20 17.38
C LYS A 78 8.98 -26.29 17.10
N VAL A 79 9.06 -25.52 16.02
CA VAL A 79 7.92 -24.84 15.44
C VAL A 79 6.95 -25.95 15.03
N GLU A 80 5.87 -26.13 15.78
CA GLU A 80 4.74 -26.92 15.31
C GLU A 80 4.33 -26.35 13.94
N PRO A 81 4.20 -27.17 12.89
CA PRO A 81 3.68 -26.71 11.62
C PRO A 81 2.23 -26.28 11.85
N SER A 82 2.07 -25.00 12.17
CA SER A 82 0.79 -24.31 12.22
C SER A 82 0.12 -24.60 10.90
N ARG A 83 -0.95 -25.41 10.97
CA ARG A 83 -1.89 -25.75 9.90
C ARG A 83 -1.44 -25.26 8.54
N ALA A 84 -0.93 -26.18 7.74
CA ALA A 84 -1.00 -26.07 6.29
C ALA A 84 -2.46 -25.81 5.89
N ARG A 85 -2.91 -24.55 5.94
CA ARG A 85 -3.76 -24.03 4.88
C ARG A 85 -2.97 -24.35 3.64
N GLN A 86 -3.53 -25.20 2.79
CA GLN A 86 -3.04 -25.44 1.45
C GLN A 86 -2.78 -24.05 0.86
N ALA A 87 -1.52 -23.66 0.84
CA ALA A 87 -1.12 -22.46 0.14
C ALA A 87 -1.34 -22.83 -1.31
N GLU A 88 -2.44 -22.36 -1.89
CA GLU A 88 -2.59 -22.30 -3.35
C GLU A 88 -1.23 -21.82 -3.87
N ALA A 89 -0.62 -22.65 -4.70
CA ALA A 89 0.74 -22.38 -5.15
C ALA A 89 0.71 -20.98 -5.79
N PRO A 90 1.66 -20.07 -5.50
CA PRO A 90 1.60 -18.69 -5.98
C PRO A 90 1.40 -18.60 -7.51
N ALA A 91 1.88 -19.60 -8.26
CA ALA A 91 1.63 -19.73 -9.70
C ALA A 91 0.14 -19.92 -10.08
N GLN A 92 -0.65 -20.63 -9.28
CA GLN A 92 -2.09 -20.81 -9.51
C GLN A 92 -2.85 -19.51 -9.27
N ILE A 93 -2.46 -18.75 -8.24
CA ILE A 93 -3.04 -17.43 -7.95
C ILE A 93 -2.73 -16.45 -9.09
N ASP A 94 -1.49 -16.45 -9.59
CA ASP A 94 -1.09 -15.60 -10.70
C ASP A 94 -1.86 -15.96 -11.99
N GLU A 95 -2.05 -17.25 -12.28
CA GLU A 95 -2.83 -17.70 -13.43
C GLU A 95 -4.30 -17.27 -13.32
N GLU A 96 -4.92 -17.43 -12.14
CA GLU A 96 -6.29 -17.01 -11.90
C GLU A 96 -6.45 -15.48 -12.02
N LEU A 97 -5.53 -14.71 -11.44
CA LEU A 97 -5.54 -13.25 -11.54
C LEU A 97 -5.40 -12.78 -13.00
N ASN A 98 -4.52 -13.43 -13.77
CA ASN A 98 -4.36 -13.14 -15.18
C ASN A 98 -5.64 -13.47 -15.97
N ALA A 99 -6.31 -14.56 -15.65
CA ALA A 99 -7.59 -14.92 -16.26
C ALA A 99 -8.67 -13.87 -15.96
N GLN A 100 -8.80 -13.44 -14.70
CA GLN A 100 -9.74 -12.39 -14.28
C GLN A 100 -9.46 -11.05 -14.99
N LEU A 101 -8.19 -10.65 -15.11
CA LEU A 101 -7.82 -9.44 -15.83
C LEU A 101 -8.13 -9.54 -17.33
N ALA A 102 -7.94 -10.72 -17.92
CA ALA A 102 -8.30 -10.96 -19.32
C ALA A 102 -9.81 -10.89 -19.55
N GLU A 103 -10.62 -11.44 -18.64
CA GLU A 103 -12.07 -11.33 -18.67
C GLU A 103 -12.55 -9.88 -18.54
N GLN A 104 -12.05 -9.16 -17.53
CA GLN A 104 -12.35 -7.74 -17.34
C GLN A 104 -12.03 -6.90 -18.60
N ARG A 105 -10.89 -7.18 -19.25
CA ARG A 105 -10.54 -6.50 -20.52
C ARG A 105 -11.54 -6.79 -21.62
N ARG A 106 -11.97 -8.04 -21.79
CA ARG A 106 -12.96 -8.42 -22.81
C ARG A 106 -14.31 -7.75 -22.58
N ASP A 107 -14.75 -7.67 -21.33
CA ASP A 107 -15.98 -6.98 -20.97
C ASP A 107 -15.90 -5.49 -21.30
N CYS A 108 -14.79 -4.86 -20.97
CA CYS A 108 -14.56 -3.46 -21.32
C CYS A 108 -14.51 -3.23 -22.83
N GLU A 109 -13.86 -4.11 -23.59
CA GLU A 109 -13.88 -4.04 -25.06
C GLU A 109 -15.29 -4.22 -25.64
N ALA A 110 -16.09 -5.13 -25.08
CA ALA A 110 -17.47 -5.34 -25.50
C ALA A 110 -18.33 -4.09 -25.25
N ARG A 111 -18.18 -3.45 -24.09
CA ARG A 111 -18.86 -2.20 -23.76
C ARG A 111 -18.38 -1.04 -24.64
N ALA A 112 -17.09 -0.99 -24.99
CA ALA A 112 -16.58 0.01 -25.94
C ALA A 112 -17.20 -0.14 -27.33
N ARG A 113 -17.38 -1.37 -27.82
CA ARG A 113 -18.10 -1.64 -29.08
C ARG A 113 -19.56 -1.22 -29.01
N GLU A 114 -20.22 -1.44 -27.88
CA GLU A 114 -21.60 -0.99 -27.67
C GLU A 114 -21.72 0.55 -27.72
N LEU A 115 -20.76 1.27 -27.13
CA LEU A 115 -20.70 2.73 -27.22
C LEU A 115 -20.59 3.23 -28.66
N GLN A 116 -19.77 2.56 -29.47
CA GLN A 116 -19.65 2.88 -30.89
C GLN A 116 -20.99 2.65 -31.61
N ARG A 117 -21.62 1.50 -31.41
CA ARG A 117 -22.93 1.16 -31.98
C ARG A 117 -24.00 2.19 -31.63
N LEU A 118 -24.09 2.59 -30.36
CA LEU A 118 -25.06 3.61 -29.89
C LEU A 118 -24.76 5.00 -30.47
N ASN A 119 -23.50 5.33 -30.69
CA ASN A 119 -23.13 6.59 -31.34
C ASN A 119 -23.53 6.61 -32.82
N ASP A 120 -23.37 5.48 -33.52
CA ASP A 120 -23.83 5.32 -34.89
C ASP A 120 -25.37 5.40 -34.97
N GLU A 121 -26.07 4.78 -34.02
CA GLU A 121 -27.54 4.90 -33.88
C GLU A 121 -27.97 6.35 -33.66
N LEU A 122 -27.29 7.09 -32.78
CA LEU A 122 -27.58 8.50 -32.55
C LEU A 122 -27.39 9.34 -33.83
N THR A 123 -26.38 8.99 -34.62
CA THR A 123 -26.07 9.67 -35.88
C THR A 123 -27.11 9.36 -36.96
N ALA A 124 -27.61 8.13 -37.00
CA ALA A 124 -28.64 7.68 -37.93
C ALA A 124 -30.08 7.98 -37.48
N ALA A 125 -30.29 8.38 -36.22
CA ALA A 125 -31.62 8.54 -35.64
C ALA A 125 -32.43 9.65 -36.32
N ALA A 126 -33.70 9.33 -36.61
CA ALA A 126 -34.68 10.34 -37.01
C ALA A 126 -34.88 11.38 -35.89
N PRO A 127 -35.27 12.64 -36.21
CA PRO A 127 -35.41 13.70 -35.22
C PRO A 127 -36.30 13.35 -34.02
N ALA A 128 -37.36 12.58 -34.24
CA ALA A 128 -38.28 12.13 -33.18
C ALA A 128 -37.62 11.18 -32.16
N ASN A 129 -36.57 10.43 -32.56
CA ASN A 129 -35.90 9.43 -31.72
C ASN A 129 -34.53 9.90 -31.22
N ARG A 130 -34.10 11.11 -31.57
CA ARG A 130 -32.76 11.60 -31.25
C ARG A 130 -32.54 11.75 -29.74
N ALA A 131 -33.55 12.25 -29.02
CA ALA A 131 -33.46 12.41 -27.57
C ALA A 131 -33.35 11.07 -26.82
N SER A 132 -34.06 10.03 -27.29
CA SER A 132 -33.95 8.70 -26.68
C SER A 132 -32.60 8.04 -27.00
N ALA A 133 -32.11 8.17 -28.23
CA ALA A 133 -30.77 7.68 -28.61
C ALA A 133 -29.65 8.36 -27.80
N GLU A 134 -29.75 9.68 -27.58
CA GLU A 134 -28.76 10.41 -26.78
C GLU A 134 -28.76 9.94 -25.31
N LEU A 135 -29.95 9.71 -24.73
CA LEU A 135 -30.06 9.21 -23.36
C LEU A 135 -29.46 7.81 -23.23
N SER A 136 -29.70 6.93 -24.20
CA SER A 136 -29.11 5.59 -24.24
C SER A 136 -27.58 5.65 -24.30
N LEU A 137 -27.03 6.50 -25.16
CA LEU A 137 -25.58 6.71 -25.26
C LEU A 137 -25.00 7.21 -23.93
N ARG A 138 -25.64 8.19 -23.27
CA ARG A 138 -25.16 8.71 -21.98
C ARG A 138 -25.14 7.63 -20.89
N ARG A 139 -26.21 6.83 -20.77
CA ARG A 139 -26.27 5.73 -19.79
C ARG A 139 -25.15 4.72 -20.03
N ALA A 140 -24.95 4.32 -21.29
CA ALA A 140 -23.88 3.40 -21.63
C ALA A 140 -22.48 4.00 -21.35
N GLN A 141 -22.30 5.31 -21.54
CA GLN A 141 -21.04 6.00 -21.20
C GLN A 141 -20.79 6.00 -19.70
N ASP A 142 -21.82 6.21 -18.89
CA ASP A 142 -21.72 6.19 -17.44
C ASP A 142 -21.44 4.75 -16.93
N ASP A 143 -22.11 3.76 -17.49
CA ASP A 143 -21.84 2.34 -17.19
C ASP A 143 -20.39 1.96 -17.54
N TYR A 144 -19.90 2.40 -18.70
CA TYR A 144 -18.51 2.16 -19.11
C TYR A 144 -17.53 2.82 -18.14
N ARG A 145 -17.78 4.06 -17.73
CA ARG A 145 -16.92 4.78 -16.76
C ARG A 145 -16.94 4.15 -15.37
N ALA A 146 -18.07 3.58 -14.96
CA ALA A 146 -18.22 2.93 -13.67
C ALA A 146 -17.47 1.58 -13.60
N LEU A 147 -17.46 0.84 -14.72
CA LEU A 147 -16.94 -0.53 -14.75
C LEU A 147 -15.52 -0.64 -15.28
N CYS A 148 -15.10 0.25 -16.18
CA CYS A 148 -13.81 0.15 -16.86
C CYS A 148 -12.81 1.18 -16.32
N PRO A 149 -11.68 0.75 -15.73
CA PRO A 149 -10.66 1.68 -15.24
C PRO A 149 -10.09 2.47 -16.42
N ARG A 150 -9.93 3.79 -16.24
CA ARG A 150 -9.21 4.63 -17.21
C ARG A 150 -7.77 4.11 -17.31
N GLN A 151 -7.40 3.59 -18.49
CA GLN A 151 -5.99 3.34 -18.78
C GLN A 151 -5.24 4.66 -18.65
N ARG A 152 -4.31 4.72 -17.70
CA ARG A 152 -3.42 5.86 -17.47
C ARG A 152 -2.16 5.70 -18.29
#